data_AF-A0A1V6XW88-F1
#
_entry.id   AF-A0A1V6XW88-F1
#
_cell.length_a   1.000
_cell.length_b   1.000
_cell.length_c   1.000
_cell.angle_alpha   90.00
_cell.angle_beta   90.00
_cell.angle_gamma   90.00
#
_symmetry.space_group_name_H-M   'P 1'
#
loop_
_entity.id
_entity.type
_entity.pdbx_description
1 polymer ?
#
loop_
_entity_poly.entity_id
_entity_poly.type
_entity_poly.pdbx_seq_one_letter_code
_entity_poly.pdbx_strand_id
1 'polypeptide(L)'
;MAVQGADKLQFELLDKSLNCLVDNQRDWWQRTGPLLASLMTSAGYTNESQRQHLLFFYTSVVPYLGPYPQKFPSAMTHNELPLELSINFQQSGGTRPVIRVAVEPVTSISGTKEDPYNLSPIRDILSHLEKLNIEGYDHRLFEHFFPKHTLDRSECQKLRQKNEAIRELSQVAFGFDLKPGSISVKGYTFPGLKCHVAGKDMCSVVIESIQEYLGDADRYDTLGLIKDYIETTEARANFGFVYSHDCTTPEKSRHKIYGRTKDMSWNKVQEIWALGGRIDSPESNSGLDYLQRLWELLQIGHGPHPLDLHLVWNYETKAGITVPATKIYFPVYGLNDHENVRAIAQYLKEIGLDIHGNAYEQAVRDLL
;
A
#
# COMPACT_ATOMS: atom_id res chain seq x y z
N MET A 1 21.35 -1.25 -17.83
CA MET A 1 22.08 -0.57 -16.74
C MET A 1 22.48 -1.63 -15.72
N ALA A 2 23.72 -1.62 -15.23
CA ALA A 2 24.17 -2.63 -14.25
C ALA A 2 23.45 -2.44 -12.90
N VAL A 3 22.97 -3.54 -12.30
CA VAL A 3 22.51 -3.53 -10.90
C VAL A 3 23.75 -3.43 -10.01
N GLN A 4 23.75 -2.47 -9.08
CA GLN A 4 24.80 -2.36 -8.07
C GLN A 4 24.44 -3.25 -6.88
N GLY A 5 25.43 -3.92 -6.28
CA GLY A 5 25.24 -4.65 -5.02
C GLY A 5 24.79 -3.69 -3.91
N ALA A 6 24.21 -4.22 -2.83
CA ALA A 6 23.70 -3.36 -1.75
C ALA A 6 24.79 -2.42 -1.22
N ASP A 7 24.48 -1.13 -1.14
CA ASP A 7 25.37 -0.09 -0.62
C ASP A 7 24.60 0.79 0.36
N LYS A 8 25.19 1.00 1.54
CA LYS A 8 24.65 1.76 2.66
C LYS A 8 25.42 3.08 2.87
N LEU A 9 26.40 3.41 2.03
CA LEU A 9 27.27 4.57 2.19
C LEU A 9 26.49 5.88 2.30
N GLN A 10 25.44 6.07 1.49
CA GLN A 10 24.63 7.30 1.57
C GLN A 10 23.87 7.40 2.89
N PHE A 11 23.43 6.28 3.47
CA PHE A 11 22.88 6.25 4.82
C PHE A 11 23.95 6.61 5.86
N GLU A 12 25.14 6.01 5.81
CA GLU A 12 26.21 6.26 6.78
C GLU A 12 26.67 7.72 6.79
N LEU A 13 26.74 8.35 5.62
CA LEU A 13 27.10 9.76 5.49
C LEU A 13 26.04 10.67 6.13
N LEU A 14 24.75 10.38 5.90
CA LEU A 14 23.66 11.13 6.52
C LEU A 14 23.60 10.87 8.02
N ASP A 15 23.75 9.62 8.47
CA ASP A 15 23.67 9.25 9.87
C ASP A 15 24.74 9.94 10.73
N LYS A 16 25.95 10.13 10.19
CA LYS A 16 27.02 10.90 10.83
C LYS A 16 26.71 12.39 10.96
N SER A 17 25.82 12.90 10.10
CA SER A 17 25.50 14.33 9.99
C SER A 17 24.19 14.70 10.70
N LEU A 18 23.33 13.71 10.98
CA LEU A 18 22.02 13.90 11.59
C LEU A 18 22.09 13.70 13.10
N ASN A 19 21.71 14.73 13.85
CA ASN A 19 21.48 14.60 15.28
C ASN A 19 20.03 14.16 15.52
N CYS A 20 19.85 12.94 16.05
CA CYS A 20 18.54 12.44 16.48
C CYS A 20 18.46 12.47 18.00
N LEU A 21 17.65 13.37 18.55
CA LEU A 21 17.50 13.55 20.00
C LEU A 21 16.40 12.67 20.60
N VAL A 22 15.62 11.98 19.77
CA VAL A 22 14.52 11.11 20.19
C VAL A 22 14.92 9.66 19.97
N ASP A 23 15.10 8.90 21.05
CA ASP A 23 15.62 7.52 21.03
C ASP A 23 14.82 6.61 20.08
N ASN A 24 13.48 6.65 20.16
CA ASN A 24 12.62 5.83 19.28
C ASN A 24 12.85 6.12 17.79
N GLN A 25 13.02 7.41 17.43
CA GLN A 25 13.29 7.80 16.03
C GLN A 25 14.68 7.32 15.60
N ARG A 26 15.67 7.38 16.50
CA ARG A 26 17.02 6.87 16.24
C ARG A 26 16.99 5.37 15.96
N ASP A 27 16.27 4.60 16.77
CA ASP A 27 16.15 3.15 16.60
C ASP A 27 15.49 2.78 15.27
N TRP A 28 14.36 3.43 14.94
CA TRP A 28 13.70 3.24 13.65
C TRP A 28 14.63 3.58 12.49
N TRP A 29 15.30 4.73 12.54
CA TRP A 29 16.24 5.17 11.51
C TRP A 29 17.40 4.18 11.32
N GLN A 30 18.00 3.71 12.41
CA GLN A 30 19.11 2.74 12.38
C GLN A 30 18.71 1.38 11.81
N ARG A 31 17.45 0.95 12.03
CA ARG A 31 16.93 -0.33 11.52
C ARG A 31 16.50 -0.25 10.06
N THR A 32 15.90 0.86 9.64
CA THR A 32 15.17 0.95 8.36
C THR A 32 15.88 1.80 7.31
N GLY A 33 16.70 2.78 7.73
CA GLY A 33 17.50 3.61 6.84
C GLY A 33 18.49 2.81 5.98
N PRO A 34 19.28 1.87 6.54
CA PRO A 34 20.18 1.04 5.74
C PRO A 34 19.45 0.16 4.74
N LEU A 35 18.29 -0.39 5.12
CA LEU A 35 17.45 -1.21 4.25
C LEU A 35 16.93 -0.39 3.06
N LEU A 36 16.43 0.82 3.32
CA LEU A 36 15.97 1.73 2.28
C LEU A 36 17.10 2.14 1.33
N ALA A 37 18.29 2.45 1.86
CA ALA A 37 19.47 2.77 1.04
C ALA A 37 19.84 1.63 0.09
N SER A 38 19.94 0.40 0.61
CA SER A 38 20.24 -0.78 -0.19
C SER A 38 19.18 -1.06 -1.27
N LEU A 39 17.89 -0.89 -0.96
CA LEU A 39 16.80 -1.01 -1.94
C LEU A 39 16.94 0.02 -3.07
N MET A 40 17.25 1.27 -2.74
CA MET A 40 17.48 2.30 -3.77
C MET A 40 18.71 2.00 -4.63
N THR A 41 19.77 1.45 -4.04
CA THR A 41 20.96 1.01 -4.78
C THR A 41 20.61 -0.12 -5.76
N SER A 42 19.87 -1.14 -5.33
CA SER A 42 19.47 -2.25 -6.22
C SER A 42 18.49 -1.80 -7.32
N ALA A 43 17.71 -0.75 -7.07
CA ALA A 43 16.85 -0.11 -8.06
C ALA A 43 17.58 0.90 -8.98
N GLY A 44 18.89 1.14 -8.77
CA GLY A 44 19.72 1.99 -9.63
C GLY A 44 19.52 3.50 -9.41
N TYR A 45 19.25 3.91 -8.17
CA TYR A 45 19.15 5.32 -7.79
C TYR A 45 20.55 5.93 -7.72
N THR A 46 20.68 7.18 -8.17
CA THR A 46 21.93 7.93 -8.04
C THR A 46 22.20 8.30 -6.58
N ASN A 47 23.47 8.54 -6.22
CA ASN A 47 23.85 8.98 -4.87
C ASN A 47 23.10 10.25 -4.42
N GLU A 48 22.78 11.16 -5.35
CA GLU A 48 21.98 12.34 -5.07
C GLU A 48 20.53 11.98 -4.73
N SER A 49 19.87 11.16 -5.57
CA SER A 49 18.49 10.74 -5.32
C SER A 49 18.37 9.90 -4.06
N GLN A 50 19.35 9.04 -3.76
CA GLN A 50 19.41 8.29 -2.50
C GLN A 50 19.43 9.22 -1.29
N ARG A 51 20.29 10.25 -1.29
CA ARG A 51 20.37 11.21 -0.18
C ARG A 51 19.08 12.01 -0.02
N GLN A 52 18.49 12.48 -1.12
CA GLN A 52 17.21 13.20 -1.08
C GLN A 52 16.09 12.37 -0.45
N HIS A 53 15.95 11.12 -0.88
CA HIS A 53 14.89 10.23 -0.40
C HIS A 53 15.15 9.71 1.02
N LEU A 54 16.41 9.45 1.39
CA LEU A 54 16.77 9.13 2.78
C LEU A 54 16.47 10.30 3.72
N LEU A 55 16.78 11.52 3.29
CA LEU A 55 16.46 12.72 4.08
C LEU A 55 14.94 12.87 4.23
N PHE A 56 14.17 12.73 3.15
CA PHE A 56 12.70 12.72 3.21
C PHE A 56 12.18 11.63 4.17
N PHE A 57 12.70 10.41 4.07
CA PHE A 57 12.30 9.31 4.94
C PHE A 57 12.58 9.65 6.42
N TYR A 58 13.78 10.16 6.72
CA TYR A 58 14.16 10.57 8.07
C TYR A 58 13.31 11.72 8.62
N THR A 59 12.98 12.73 7.80
CA THR A 59 12.25 13.91 8.28
C THR A 59 10.73 13.76 8.25
N SER A 60 10.20 12.88 7.40
CA SER A 60 8.77 12.86 7.05
C SER A 60 8.09 11.52 7.30
N VAL A 61 8.85 10.45 7.53
CA VAL A 61 8.31 9.11 7.84
C VAL A 61 8.71 8.68 9.25
N VAL A 62 10.00 8.67 9.56
CA VAL A 62 10.54 8.21 10.86
C VAL A 62 9.85 8.86 12.07
N PRO A 63 9.52 10.18 12.10
CA PRO A 63 8.85 10.80 13.23
C PRO A 63 7.45 10.26 13.50
N TYR A 64 6.83 9.63 12.50
CA TYR A 64 5.47 9.09 12.54
C TYR A 64 5.44 7.56 12.68
N LEU A 65 6.55 6.92 13.05
CA LEU A 65 6.60 5.47 13.34
C LEU A 65 6.32 5.14 14.81
N GLY A 66 6.16 6.16 15.66
CA GLY A 66 5.87 5.99 17.08
C GLY A 66 7.02 5.36 17.87
N PRO A 67 6.72 4.75 19.04
CA PRO A 67 7.71 4.07 19.87
C PRO A 67 8.39 2.89 19.16
N TYR A 68 9.62 2.58 19.57
CA TYR A 68 10.33 1.35 19.19
C TYR A 68 10.65 0.52 20.45
N PRO A 69 10.39 -0.80 20.49
CA PRO A 69 9.55 -1.55 19.56
C PRO A 69 8.13 -0.97 19.46
N GLN A 70 7.43 -1.24 18.34
CA GLN A 70 6.10 -0.69 18.07
C GLN A 70 5.09 -1.11 19.14
N LYS A 71 4.19 -0.19 19.50
CA LYS A 71 3.12 -0.44 20.49
C LYS A 71 1.72 -0.41 19.90
N PHE A 72 1.53 0.30 18.79
CA PHE A 72 0.25 0.35 18.09
C PHE A 72 0.21 -0.76 17.05
N PRO A 73 -0.78 -1.67 17.08
CA PRO A 73 -0.84 -2.79 16.17
C PRO A 73 -1.40 -2.35 14.81
N SER A 74 -0.53 -1.92 13.90
CA SER A 74 -0.96 -1.44 12.58
C SER A 74 -1.58 -2.56 11.75
N ALA A 75 -2.74 -2.32 11.15
CA ALA A 75 -3.39 -3.26 10.23
C ALA A 75 -2.72 -3.31 8.84
N MET A 76 -1.71 -2.46 8.58
CA MET A 76 -1.02 -2.43 7.29
C MET A 76 -0.21 -3.68 7.01
N THR A 77 0.37 -4.30 8.03
CA THR A 77 1.33 -5.40 7.89
C THR A 77 0.94 -6.56 8.80
N HIS A 78 1.28 -7.79 8.40
CA HIS A 78 0.96 -8.98 9.20
C HIS A 78 1.73 -9.08 10.51
N ASN A 79 2.85 -8.36 10.63
CA ASN A 79 3.64 -8.25 11.86
C ASN A 79 3.37 -6.96 12.64
N GLU A 80 2.27 -6.28 12.32
CA GLU A 80 1.74 -5.13 13.05
C GLU A 80 2.67 -3.90 13.06
N LEU A 81 3.66 -3.87 12.15
CA LEU A 81 4.53 -2.71 11.93
C LEU A 81 3.77 -1.59 11.21
N PRO A 82 3.98 -0.31 11.59
CA PRO A 82 3.41 0.84 10.91
C PRO A 82 4.18 1.22 9.63
N LEU A 83 5.04 0.35 9.10
CA LEU A 83 5.93 0.62 7.98
C LEU A 83 6.03 -0.59 7.05
N GLU A 84 5.92 -0.36 5.75
CA GLU A 84 6.25 -1.32 4.69
C GLU A 84 7.10 -0.65 3.61
N LEU A 85 8.14 -1.34 3.14
CA LEU A 85 8.94 -0.95 1.99
C LEU A 85 8.64 -1.89 0.83
N SER A 86 8.46 -1.35 -0.38
CA SER A 86 8.27 -2.18 -1.58
C SER A 86 9.02 -1.64 -2.78
N ILE A 87 9.23 -2.50 -3.77
CA ILE A 87 9.87 -2.19 -5.05
C ILE A 87 8.90 -2.51 -6.19
N ASN A 88 8.80 -1.59 -7.15
CA ASN A 88 7.94 -1.74 -8.31
C ASN A 88 8.78 -1.92 -9.59
N PHE A 89 8.85 -3.16 -10.09
CA PHE A 89 9.45 -3.48 -11.38
C PHE A 89 8.51 -3.14 -12.54
N GLN A 90 9.06 -2.62 -13.64
CA GLN A 90 8.29 -2.18 -14.81
C GLN A 90 9.00 -2.65 -16.07
N GLN A 91 8.31 -3.44 -16.90
CA GLN A 91 8.83 -3.96 -18.17
C GLN A 91 8.89 -2.87 -19.25
N SER A 92 7.88 -2.01 -19.29
CA SER A 92 7.67 -1.03 -20.35
C SER A 92 8.09 0.37 -19.93
N GLY A 93 8.45 1.20 -20.91
CA GLY A 93 8.77 2.62 -20.70
C GLY A 93 10.22 2.92 -20.30
N GLY A 94 11.11 1.91 -20.26
CA GLY A 94 12.52 2.10 -19.93
C GLY A 94 12.77 2.66 -18.52
N THR A 95 11.76 2.63 -17.66
CA THR A 95 11.80 3.21 -16.33
C THR A 95 12.52 2.30 -15.35
N ARG A 96 13.36 2.87 -14.50
CA ARG A 96 13.97 2.14 -13.38
C ARG A 96 12.90 1.66 -12.39
N PRO A 97 13.16 0.58 -11.64
CA PRO A 97 12.29 0.19 -10.54
C PRO A 97 12.07 1.36 -9.58
N VAL A 98 10.85 1.46 -9.03
CA VAL A 98 10.49 2.54 -8.11
C VAL A 98 10.36 1.98 -6.70
N ILE A 99 11.12 2.53 -5.77
CA ILE A 99 10.97 2.24 -4.34
C ILE A 99 9.74 2.97 -3.80
N ARG A 100 8.98 2.28 -2.95
CA ARG A 100 7.80 2.83 -2.29
C ARG A 100 7.91 2.63 -0.79
N VAL A 101 7.45 3.62 -0.05
CA VAL A 101 7.34 3.59 1.41
C VAL A 101 5.87 3.73 1.76
N ALA A 102 5.32 2.80 2.52
CA ALA A 102 3.99 2.93 3.09
C ALA A 102 4.10 3.06 4.61
N VAL A 103 3.34 3.99 5.20
CA VAL A 103 3.36 4.26 6.64
C VAL A 103 1.95 4.48 7.18
N GLU A 104 1.66 3.88 8.34
CA GLU A 104 0.55 4.29 9.20
C GLU A 104 1.11 5.28 10.23
N PRO A 105 0.69 6.55 10.21
CA PRO A 105 1.20 7.52 11.18
C PRO A 105 0.79 7.13 12.61
N VAL A 106 1.78 7.00 13.48
CA VAL A 106 1.66 6.61 14.89
C VAL A 106 2.53 7.53 15.76
N THR A 107 2.06 7.83 16.97
CA THR A 107 2.80 8.56 18.01
C THR A 107 2.86 7.75 19.31
N SER A 108 3.49 8.29 20.35
CA SER A 108 3.54 7.66 21.68
C SER A 108 2.17 7.53 22.35
N ILE A 109 1.16 8.31 21.94
CA ILE A 109 -0.19 8.30 22.52
C ILE A 109 -1.21 7.49 21.71
N SER A 110 -0.86 7.04 20.51
CA SER A 110 -1.70 6.20 19.66
C SER A 110 -2.08 4.89 20.38
N GLY A 111 -3.37 4.58 20.43
CA GLY A 111 -3.92 3.42 21.13
C GLY A 111 -4.01 3.58 22.65
N THR A 112 -3.58 4.71 23.22
CA THR A 112 -3.71 4.98 24.66
C THR A 112 -5.07 5.60 25.00
N LYS A 113 -5.32 5.94 26.27
CA LYS A 113 -6.57 6.62 26.67
C LYS A 113 -6.73 8.00 26.03
N GLU A 114 -5.61 8.67 25.73
CA GLU A 114 -5.55 10.00 25.13
C GLU A 114 -5.98 9.96 23.65
N ASP A 115 -5.48 8.99 22.89
CA ASP A 115 -5.84 8.75 21.49
C ASP A 115 -6.08 7.25 21.17
N PRO A 116 -7.20 6.67 21.62
CA PRO A 116 -7.46 5.24 21.52
C PRO A 116 -7.72 4.75 20.09
N TYR A 117 -7.96 5.65 19.14
CA TYR A 117 -8.30 5.30 17.76
C TYR A 117 -7.28 5.84 16.74
N ASN A 118 -6.10 6.26 17.20
CA ASN A 118 -5.00 6.74 16.37
C ASN A 118 -5.38 7.86 15.38
N LEU A 119 -6.17 8.84 15.83
CA LEU A 119 -6.63 9.94 14.99
C LEU A 119 -5.71 11.17 15.07
N SER A 120 -4.96 11.33 16.15
CA SER A 120 -4.12 12.51 16.38
C SER A 120 -2.97 12.66 15.38
N PRO A 121 -2.22 11.62 14.98
CA PRO A 121 -1.05 11.80 14.12
C PRO A 121 -1.41 12.21 12.69
N ILE A 122 -2.66 11.96 12.28
CA ILE A 122 -3.13 12.13 10.90
C ILE A 122 -3.12 13.60 10.50
N ARG A 123 -3.62 14.50 11.36
CA ARG A 123 -3.62 15.94 11.06
C ARG A 123 -2.22 16.52 11.01
N ASP A 124 -1.34 16.02 11.88
CA ASP A 124 0.03 16.48 11.97
C ASP A 124 0.83 16.12 10.72
N ILE A 125 0.71 14.88 10.22
CA ILE A 125 1.40 14.47 8.99
C ILE A 125 0.85 15.20 7.75
N LEU A 126 -0.46 15.44 7.65
CA LEU A 126 -1.03 16.21 6.54
C LEU A 126 -0.48 17.64 6.51
N SER A 127 -0.46 18.29 7.68
CA SER A 127 0.12 19.64 7.84
C SER A 127 1.61 19.66 7.52
N HIS A 128 2.34 18.58 7.80
CA HIS A 128 3.75 18.43 7.44
C HIS A 128 3.92 18.27 5.93
N LEU A 129 3.15 17.40 5.28
CA LEU A 129 3.21 17.16 3.83
C LEU A 129 2.87 18.42 3.03
N GLU A 130 1.91 19.22 3.48
CA GLU A 130 1.59 20.52 2.87
C GLU A 130 2.80 21.48 2.91
N LYS A 131 3.51 21.54 4.04
CA LYS A 131 4.70 22.39 4.20
C LYS A 131 5.90 21.95 3.36
N LEU A 132 6.00 20.66 3.02
CA LEU A 132 7.07 20.16 2.15
C LEU A 132 6.95 20.69 0.72
N ASN A 133 5.77 21.20 0.32
CA ASN A 133 5.51 21.74 -1.02
C ASN A 133 5.97 20.77 -2.13
N ILE A 134 5.60 19.49 -1.98
CA ILE A 134 5.91 18.45 -2.96
C ILE A 134 5.20 18.78 -4.27
N GLU A 135 5.92 18.81 -5.39
CA GLU A 135 5.35 19.14 -6.69
C GLU A 135 4.19 18.20 -7.05
N GLY A 136 3.04 18.78 -7.37
CA GLY A 136 1.83 18.05 -7.76
C GLY A 136 1.06 17.38 -6.62
N TYR A 137 1.47 17.58 -5.36
CA TYR A 137 0.72 17.16 -4.18
C TYR A 137 -0.57 17.99 -4.02
N ASP A 138 -1.68 17.29 -3.84
CA ASP A 138 -2.99 17.89 -3.59
C ASP A 138 -3.78 16.95 -2.68
N HIS A 139 -4.19 17.48 -1.52
CA HIS A 139 -4.86 16.69 -0.47
C HIS A 139 -6.38 16.86 -0.47
N ARG A 140 -6.98 17.62 -1.40
CA ARG A 140 -8.43 17.86 -1.44
C ARG A 140 -9.25 16.56 -1.47
N LEU A 141 -8.76 15.56 -2.21
CA LEU A 141 -9.41 14.25 -2.27
C LEU A 141 -9.35 13.53 -0.92
N PHE A 142 -8.21 13.62 -0.23
CA PHE A 142 -8.05 13.05 1.10
C PHE A 142 -9.05 13.69 2.07
N GLU A 143 -9.15 15.02 2.09
CA GLU A 143 -10.09 15.74 2.96
C GLU A 143 -11.55 15.38 2.70
N HIS A 144 -11.90 15.05 1.44
CA HIS A 144 -13.24 14.62 1.09
C HIS A 144 -13.57 13.23 1.68
N PHE A 145 -12.66 12.26 1.54
CA PHE A 145 -12.92 10.87 1.95
C PHE A 145 -12.65 10.61 3.43
N PHE A 146 -11.73 11.35 4.04
CA PHE A 146 -11.38 11.20 5.46
C PHE A 146 -12.60 11.16 6.39
N PRO A 147 -13.50 12.17 6.44
CA PRO A 147 -14.64 12.15 7.34
C PRO A 147 -15.69 11.07 7.01
N LYS A 148 -15.67 10.53 5.78
CA LYS A 148 -16.57 9.46 5.34
C LYS A 148 -16.09 8.08 5.77
N HIS A 149 -14.78 7.89 5.90
CA HIS A 149 -14.15 6.60 6.19
C HIS A 149 -13.55 6.51 7.60
N THR A 150 -13.37 7.62 8.31
CA THR A 150 -12.81 7.61 9.68
C THR A 150 -13.84 8.06 10.70
N LEU A 151 -13.58 7.72 11.96
CA LEU A 151 -14.37 8.16 13.10
C LEU A 151 -14.28 9.67 13.29
N ASP A 152 -15.43 10.27 13.59
CA ASP A 152 -15.50 11.62 14.16
C ASP A 152 -15.51 11.59 15.70
N ARG A 153 -15.56 12.78 16.32
CA ARG A 153 -15.58 12.92 17.79
C ARG A 153 -16.80 12.25 18.43
N SER A 154 -17.97 12.36 17.83
CA SER A 154 -19.21 11.78 18.35
C SER A 154 -19.20 10.26 18.26
N GLU A 155 -18.65 9.71 17.17
CA GLU A 155 -18.51 8.27 16.95
C GLU A 155 -17.47 7.67 17.88
N CYS A 156 -16.35 8.37 18.11
CA CYS A 156 -15.39 8.03 19.17
C CYS A 156 -16.07 7.94 20.54
N GLN A 157 -16.96 8.87 20.88
CA GLN A 157 -17.68 8.85 22.16
C GLN A 157 -18.65 7.66 22.25
N LYS A 158 -19.40 7.38 21.18
CA LYS A 158 -20.29 6.21 21.11
C LYS A 158 -19.53 4.91 21.32
N LEU A 159 -18.39 4.73 20.67
CA LEU A 159 -17.56 3.53 20.86
C LEU A 159 -17.02 3.39 22.27
N ARG A 160 -16.52 4.49 22.86
CA ARG A 160 -16.05 4.47 24.25
C ARG A 160 -17.16 4.09 25.23
N GLN A 161 -18.39 4.54 24.98
CA GLN A 161 -19.55 4.18 25.81
C GLN A 161 -19.92 2.70 25.71
N LYS A 162 -19.79 2.10 24.52
CA LYS A 162 -20.00 0.65 24.33
C LYS A 162 -18.93 -0.19 25.04
N ASN A 163 -17.72 0.37 25.24
CA ASN A 163 -16.59 -0.29 25.91
C ASN A 163 -16.26 -1.67 25.29
N GLU A 164 -16.37 -1.76 23.96
CA GLU A 164 -16.06 -2.95 23.19
C GLU A 164 -14.56 -3.05 22.92
N ALA A 165 -14.00 -4.26 23.03
CA ALA A 165 -12.64 -4.53 22.59
C ALA A 165 -12.63 -4.68 21.06
N ILE A 166 -12.00 -3.74 20.36
CA ILE A 166 -11.86 -3.77 18.90
C ILE A 166 -10.39 -4.03 18.58
N ARG A 167 -10.13 -5.04 17.74
CA ARG A 167 -8.77 -5.45 17.37
C ARG A 167 -8.13 -4.53 16.34
N GLU A 168 -8.84 -4.28 15.24
CA GLU A 168 -8.31 -3.46 14.12
C GLU A 168 -8.67 -1.99 14.36
N LEU A 169 -7.68 -1.18 14.72
CA LEU A 169 -7.86 0.24 15.07
C LEU A 169 -7.35 1.20 14.00
N SER A 170 -6.64 0.71 12.98
CA SER A 170 -6.10 1.53 11.90
C SER A 170 -7.22 2.23 11.13
N GLN A 171 -6.97 3.49 10.74
CA GLN A 171 -7.95 4.31 10.04
C GLN A 171 -7.37 5.02 8.82
N VAL A 172 -6.07 5.36 8.83
CA VAL A 172 -5.39 6.06 7.74
C VAL A 172 -3.96 5.54 7.58
N ALA A 173 -3.52 5.44 6.34
CA ALA A 173 -2.11 5.27 6.00
C ALA A 173 -1.74 6.14 4.79
N PHE A 174 -0.44 6.30 4.56
CA PHE A 174 0.12 7.01 3.42
C PHE A 174 1.10 6.14 2.66
N GLY A 175 1.18 6.35 1.35
CA GLY A 175 2.18 5.73 0.47
C GLY A 175 2.97 6.80 -0.26
N PHE A 176 4.27 6.58 -0.39
CA PHE A 176 5.20 7.47 -1.07
C PHE A 176 5.91 6.69 -2.16
N ASP A 177 5.62 7.01 -3.42
CA ASP A 177 6.40 6.51 -4.56
C ASP A 177 7.62 7.43 -4.72
N LEU A 178 8.81 6.92 -4.38
CA LEU A 178 10.07 7.66 -4.40
C LEU A 178 10.63 7.66 -5.81
N LYS A 179 10.09 8.47 -6.72
CA LYS A 179 10.54 8.51 -8.12
C LYS A 179 11.92 9.19 -8.24
N PRO A 180 12.68 8.95 -9.32
CA PRO A 180 13.90 9.72 -9.57
C PRO A 180 13.57 11.22 -9.67
N GLY A 181 13.95 11.99 -8.66
CA GLY A 181 13.74 13.44 -8.59
C GLY A 181 12.37 13.94 -8.13
N SER A 182 11.41 13.07 -7.79
CA SER A 182 10.10 13.49 -7.26
C SER A 182 9.49 12.46 -6.31
N ILE A 183 8.48 12.87 -5.54
CA ILE A 183 7.73 12.00 -4.64
C ILE A 183 6.27 12.09 -5.04
N SER A 184 5.60 10.95 -5.21
CA SER A 184 4.13 10.93 -5.36
C SER A 184 3.51 10.38 -4.09
N VAL A 185 2.53 11.11 -3.55
CA VAL A 185 1.84 10.75 -2.31
C VAL A 185 0.53 10.03 -2.63
N LYS A 186 0.20 9.00 -1.85
CA LYS A 186 -1.06 8.26 -1.87
C LYS A 186 -1.67 8.28 -0.48
N GLY A 187 -2.98 8.44 -0.40
CA GLY A 187 -3.75 8.30 0.83
C GLY A 187 -4.48 6.96 0.86
N TYR A 188 -4.52 6.34 2.03
CA TYR A 188 -5.29 5.13 2.32
C TYR A 188 -6.21 5.39 3.50
N THR A 189 -7.42 4.84 3.46
CA THR A 189 -8.36 4.85 4.58
C THR A 189 -8.89 3.45 4.84
N PHE A 190 -9.10 3.12 6.12
CA PHE A 190 -9.61 1.84 6.59
C PHE A 190 -11.00 2.06 7.24
N PRO A 191 -12.11 1.83 6.51
CA PRO A 191 -13.44 2.23 6.96
C PRO A 191 -14.05 1.33 8.03
N GLY A 192 -13.36 0.28 8.49
CA GLY A 192 -13.90 -0.74 9.39
C GLY A 192 -14.52 -0.17 10.67
N LEU A 193 -13.82 0.73 11.37
CA LEU A 193 -14.34 1.37 12.60
C LEU A 193 -15.57 2.24 12.32
N LYS A 194 -15.53 3.04 11.24
CA LYS A 194 -16.65 3.89 10.82
C LYS A 194 -17.89 3.05 10.51
N CYS A 195 -17.71 1.97 9.77
CA CYS A 195 -18.75 1.00 9.41
C CYS A 195 -19.34 0.34 10.65
N HIS A 196 -18.49 -0.11 11.58
CA HIS A 196 -18.89 -0.74 12.85
C HIS A 196 -19.79 0.18 13.70
N VAL A 197 -19.43 1.47 13.81
CA VAL A 197 -20.25 2.44 14.56
C VAL A 197 -21.57 2.73 13.87
N ALA A 198 -21.54 2.87 12.55
CA ALA A 198 -22.71 3.22 11.75
C ALA A 198 -23.67 2.04 11.52
N GLY A 199 -23.23 0.80 11.77
CA GLY A 199 -23.99 -0.40 11.42
C GLY A 199 -24.15 -0.57 9.91
N LYS A 200 -23.15 -0.14 9.13
CA LYS A 200 -23.11 -0.25 7.67
C LYS A 200 -22.01 -1.22 7.24
N ASP A 201 -22.17 -1.84 6.07
CA ASP A 201 -21.09 -2.65 5.49
C ASP A 201 -20.04 -1.80 4.76
N MET A 202 -18.79 -2.29 4.73
CA MET A 202 -17.65 -1.58 4.14
C MET A 202 -17.82 -1.33 2.65
N CYS A 203 -18.36 -2.32 1.92
CA CYS A 203 -18.54 -2.21 0.48
C CYS A 203 -19.48 -1.05 0.13
N SER A 204 -20.62 -0.95 0.81
CA SER A 204 -21.58 0.15 0.59
C SER A 204 -20.96 1.50 0.95
N VAL A 205 -20.31 1.62 2.11
CA VAL A 205 -19.69 2.89 2.54
C VAL A 205 -18.65 3.40 1.52
N VAL A 206 -17.79 2.52 1.00
CA VAL A 206 -16.75 2.92 0.04
C VAL A 206 -17.32 3.18 -1.34
N ILE A 207 -18.23 2.35 -1.85
CA ILE A 207 -18.82 2.56 -3.17
C ILE A 207 -19.68 3.82 -3.18
N GLU A 208 -20.55 4.02 -2.19
CA GLU A 208 -21.41 5.21 -2.07
C GLU A 208 -20.57 6.49 -1.99
N SER A 209 -19.47 6.49 -1.24
CA SER A 209 -18.61 7.67 -1.10
C SER A 209 -17.92 8.05 -2.40
N ILE A 210 -17.48 7.05 -3.19
CA ILE A 210 -16.86 7.28 -4.51
C ILE A 210 -17.93 7.70 -5.53
N GLN A 211 -19.11 7.08 -5.51
CA GLN A 211 -20.21 7.42 -6.39
C GLN A 211 -20.67 8.87 -6.19
N GLU A 212 -20.82 9.29 -4.92
CA GLU A 212 -21.14 10.67 -4.56
C GLU A 212 -20.07 11.65 -5.06
N TYR A 213 -18.79 11.26 -5.00
CA TYR A 213 -17.68 12.11 -5.42
C TYR A 213 -17.57 12.23 -6.95
N LEU A 214 -17.58 11.11 -7.66
CA LEU A 214 -17.39 11.08 -9.11
C LEU A 214 -18.62 11.63 -9.82
N GLY A 215 -19.83 11.27 -9.41
CA GLY A 215 -21.06 11.63 -10.12
C GLY A 215 -20.94 11.38 -11.62
N ASP A 216 -21.23 12.41 -12.43
CA ASP A 216 -21.17 12.35 -13.90
C ASP A 216 -19.73 12.15 -14.46
N ALA A 217 -18.68 12.26 -13.64
CA ALA A 217 -17.30 12.02 -14.06
C ALA A 217 -17.00 10.52 -14.30
N ASP A 218 -17.76 9.60 -13.68
CA ASP A 218 -17.75 8.16 -14.03
C ASP A 218 -18.63 7.88 -15.25
N ARG A 219 -18.35 8.58 -16.35
CA ARG A 219 -19.16 8.55 -17.58
C ARG A 219 -19.37 7.16 -18.17
N TYR A 220 -18.45 6.24 -17.91
CA TYR A 220 -18.49 4.86 -18.44
C TYR A 220 -18.96 3.84 -17.40
N ASP A 221 -19.47 4.30 -16.26
CA ASP A 221 -20.03 3.47 -15.18
C ASP A 221 -19.08 2.34 -14.73
N THR A 222 -17.80 2.67 -14.59
CA THR A 222 -16.80 1.69 -14.19
C THR A 222 -16.94 1.30 -12.72
N LEU A 223 -17.49 2.20 -11.89
CA LEU A 223 -17.88 1.86 -10.53
C LEU A 223 -19.10 0.93 -10.50
N GLY A 224 -20.06 1.12 -11.41
CA GLY A 224 -21.18 0.20 -11.61
C GLY A 224 -20.72 -1.20 -11.99
N LEU A 225 -19.77 -1.33 -12.92
CA LEU A 225 -19.16 -2.63 -13.29
C LEU A 225 -18.54 -3.36 -12.08
N ILE A 226 -17.81 -2.61 -11.23
CA ILE A 226 -17.24 -3.15 -9.99
C ILE A 226 -18.35 -3.60 -9.02
N LYS A 227 -19.34 -2.73 -8.82
CA LYS A 227 -20.48 -2.96 -7.92
C LYS A 227 -21.25 -4.21 -8.33
N ASP A 228 -21.62 -4.33 -9.60
CA ASP A 228 -22.38 -5.44 -10.16
C ASP A 228 -21.65 -6.78 -10.01
N TYR A 229 -20.31 -6.80 -10.16
CA TYR A 229 -19.54 -8.01 -9.88
C TYR A 229 -19.59 -8.35 -8.39
N ILE A 230 -19.22 -7.41 -7.52
CA ILE A 230 -19.08 -7.67 -6.09
C ILE A 230 -20.41 -8.11 -5.46
N GLU A 231 -21.54 -7.55 -5.90
CA GLU A 231 -22.89 -7.94 -5.44
C GLU A 231 -23.24 -9.41 -5.74
N THR A 232 -22.57 -10.03 -6.70
CA THR A 232 -22.78 -11.44 -7.06
C THR A 232 -21.86 -12.42 -6.32
N THR A 233 -21.02 -11.94 -5.40
CA THR A 233 -19.97 -12.75 -4.75
C THR A 233 -20.01 -12.69 -3.23
N GLU A 234 -19.62 -13.80 -2.59
CA GLU A 234 -19.40 -13.87 -1.14
C GLU A 234 -18.26 -12.95 -0.66
N ALA A 235 -17.39 -12.50 -1.58
CA ALA A 235 -16.33 -11.55 -1.29
C ALA A 235 -16.86 -10.17 -0.84
N ARG A 236 -18.14 -9.85 -1.10
CA ARG A 236 -18.76 -8.59 -0.71
C ARG A 236 -18.54 -8.24 0.76
N ALA A 237 -18.64 -9.22 1.66
CA ALA A 237 -18.47 -9.00 3.10
C ALA A 237 -17.07 -8.45 3.49
N ASN A 238 -16.08 -8.69 2.62
CA ASN A 238 -14.69 -8.31 2.81
C ASN A 238 -14.20 -7.31 1.75
N PHE A 239 -15.11 -6.74 0.95
CA PHE A 239 -14.79 -5.73 -0.05
C PHE A 239 -14.95 -4.32 0.52
N GLY A 240 -14.04 -3.42 0.17
CA GLY A 240 -13.96 -2.06 0.72
C GLY A 240 -13.21 -1.97 2.06
N PHE A 241 -12.50 -3.04 2.48
CA PHE A 241 -11.74 -3.00 3.74
C PHE A 241 -10.58 -2.00 3.73
N VAL A 242 -10.12 -1.61 2.54
CA VAL A 242 -9.23 -0.46 2.29
C VAL A 242 -9.75 0.30 1.07
N TYR A 243 -9.68 1.62 1.16
CA TYR A 243 -9.80 2.53 0.01
C TYR A 243 -8.49 3.31 -0.12
N SER A 244 -8.01 3.51 -1.35
CA SER A 244 -6.86 4.38 -1.59
C SER A 244 -7.04 5.30 -2.79
N HIS A 245 -6.30 6.40 -2.77
CA HIS A 245 -6.26 7.38 -3.85
C HIS A 245 -4.89 8.04 -3.97
N ASP A 246 -4.63 8.66 -5.12
CA ASP A 246 -3.44 9.50 -5.30
C ASP A 246 -3.72 10.91 -4.76
N CYS A 247 -2.83 11.45 -3.93
CA CYS A 247 -2.92 12.83 -3.44
C CYS A 247 -2.35 13.79 -4.50
N THR A 248 -3.11 13.90 -5.59
CA THR A 248 -2.85 14.77 -6.74
C THR A 248 -4.16 15.44 -7.17
N THR A 249 -4.13 16.26 -8.22
CA THR A 249 -5.33 16.94 -8.72
C THR A 249 -6.45 15.92 -8.94
N PRO A 250 -7.68 16.17 -8.41
CA PRO A 250 -8.80 15.25 -8.47
C PRO A 250 -9.00 14.49 -9.78
N GLU A 251 -8.90 15.19 -10.91
CA GLU A 251 -9.16 14.67 -12.25
C GLU A 251 -8.12 13.62 -12.69
N LYS A 252 -6.94 13.64 -12.08
CA LYS A 252 -5.85 12.68 -12.32
C LYS A 252 -5.82 11.57 -11.28
N SER A 253 -6.51 11.73 -10.16
CA SER A 253 -6.46 10.75 -9.07
C SER A 253 -7.23 9.49 -9.44
N ARG A 254 -6.74 8.37 -8.93
CA ARG A 254 -7.32 7.06 -9.15
C ARG A 254 -7.88 6.54 -7.85
N HIS A 255 -9.11 6.06 -7.88
CA HIS A 255 -9.81 5.44 -6.78
C HIS A 255 -9.55 3.95 -6.79
N LYS A 256 -9.05 3.39 -5.68
CA LYS A 256 -8.75 1.96 -5.57
C LYS A 256 -9.52 1.36 -4.42
N ILE A 257 -10.27 0.31 -4.72
CA ILE A 257 -11.14 -0.36 -3.76
C ILE A 257 -10.62 -1.78 -3.56
N TYR A 258 -10.27 -2.12 -2.32
CA TYR A 258 -9.61 -3.38 -2.02
C TYR A 258 -10.60 -4.43 -1.54
N GLY A 259 -10.41 -5.66 -1.99
CA GLY A 259 -11.12 -6.85 -1.52
C GLY A 259 -10.17 -7.92 -1.02
N ARG A 260 -10.68 -8.82 -0.17
CA ARG A 260 -9.92 -9.98 0.30
C ARG A 260 -10.79 -11.23 0.38
N THR A 261 -10.21 -12.39 0.09
CA THR A 261 -10.90 -13.70 0.11
C THR A 261 -9.97 -14.80 0.59
N LYS A 262 -10.54 -15.84 1.21
CA LYS A 262 -9.84 -17.07 1.60
C LYS A 262 -9.71 -18.07 0.46
N ASP A 263 -10.51 -17.91 -0.59
CA ASP A 263 -10.42 -18.76 -1.78
C ASP A 263 -9.20 -18.35 -2.61
N MET A 264 -8.14 -19.15 -2.47
CA MET A 264 -6.88 -19.02 -3.19
C MET A 264 -6.79 -20.02 -4.34
N SER A 265 -7.90 -20.31 -5.03
CA SER A 265 -7.85 -21.10 -6.26
C SER A 265 -7.49 -20.23 -7.46
N TRP A 266 -6.85 -20.82 -8.46
CA TRP A 266 -6.59 -20.13 -9.73
C TRP A 266 -7.89 -19.65 -10.38
N ASN A 267 -8.96 -20.46 -10.34
CA ASN A 267 -10.30 -20.07 -10.82
C ASN A 267 -10.79 -18.77 -10.16
N LYS A 268 -10.57 -18.61 -8.85
CA LYS A 268 -10.92 -17.38 -8.14
C LYS A 268 -10.08 -16.19 -8.60
N VAL A 269 -8.79 -16.39 -8.85
CA VAL A 269 -7.91 -15.35 -9.43
C VAL A 269 -8.42 -14.90 -10.80
N GLN A 270 -8.76 -15.83 -11.69
CA GLN A 270 -9.32 -15.53 -13.02
C GLN A 270 -10.65 -14.79 -12.93
N GLU A 271 -11.53 -15.24 -12.04
CA GLU A 271 -12.82 -14.61 -11.79
C GLU A 271 -12.65 -13.16 -11.31
N ILE A 272 -11.82 -12.92 -10.30
CA ILE A 272 -11.54 -11.56 -9.78
C ILE A 272 -10.90 -10.71 -10.87
N TRP A 273 -9.91 -11.24 -11.60
CA TRP A 273 -9.19 -10.50 -12.63
C TRP A 273 -10.13 -9.90 -13.68
N ALA A 274 -11.08 -10.71 -14.15
CA ALA A 274 -12.03 -10.34 -15.20
C ALA A 274 -13.39 -9.82 -14.68
N LEU A 275 -13.53 -9.55 -13.38
CA LEU A 275 -14.80 -9.14 -12.74
C LEU A 275 -15.94 -10.11 -13.08
N GLY A 276 -15.68 -11.41 -12.98
CA GLY A 276 -16.61 -12.48 -13.33
C GLY A 276 -16.90 -12.57 -14.83
N GLY A 277 -15.91 -12.27 -15.68
CA GLY A 277 -16.02 -12.29 -17.14
C GLY A 277 -16.60 -11.00 -17.75
N ARG A 278 -16.79 -9.94 -16.96
CA ARG A 278 -17.25 -8.63 -17.46
C ARG A 278 -16.15 -7.87 -18.21
N ILE A 279 -14.88 -8.19 -17.96
CA ILE A 279 -13.73 -7.66 -18.70
C ILE A 279 -13.15 -8.77 -19.57
N ASP A 280 -13.39 -8.68 -20.87
CA ASP A 280 -12.75 -9.51 -21.90
C ASP A 280 -12.09 -8.61 -22.93
N SER A 281 -10.80 -8.33 -22.72
CA SER A 281 -9.99 -7.51 -23.62
C SER A 281 -8.66 -8.20 -23.88
N PRO A 282 -7.99 -7.92 -25.01
CA PRO A 282 -6.65 -8.44 -25.29
C PRO A 282 -5.65 -8.13 -24.17
N GLU A 283 -5.73 -6.95 -23.56
CA GLU A 283 -4.88 -6.54 -22.45
C GLU A 283 -5.19 -7.33 -21.18
N SER A 284 -6.47 -7.54 -20.87
CA SER A 284 -6.90 -8.37 -19.73
C SER A 284 -6.42 -9.80 -19.89
N ASN A 285 -6.63 -10.40 -21.06
CA ASN A 285 -6.23 -11.78 -21.34
C ASN A 285 -4.71 -11.95 -21.30
N SER A 286 -3.96 -11.01 -21.89
CA SER A 286 -2.50 -11.01 -21.80
C SER A 286 -2.03 -10.90 -20.35
N GLY A 287 -2.62 -9.99 -19.56
CA GLY A 287 -2.28 -9.83 -18.15
C GLY A 287 -2.58 -11.08 -17.30
N LEU A 288 -3.62 -11.84 -17.68
CA LEU A 288 -3.94 -13.11 -17.04
C LEU A 288 -2.87 -14.18 -17.31
N ASP A 289 -2.30 -14.22 -18.52
CA ASP A 289 -1.17 -15.12 -18.84
C ASP A 289 0.06 -14.82 -17.96
N TYR A 290 0.38 -13.53 -17.79
CA TYR A 290 1.44 -13.08 -16.88
C TYR A 290 1.16 -13.53 -15.43
N LEU A 291 -0.08 -13.35 -14.94
CA LEU A 291 -0.47 -13.77 -13.60
C LEU A 291 -0.41 -15.28 -13.42
N GLN A 292 -0.85 -16.06 -14.41
CA GLN A 292 -0.82 -17.51 -14.36
C GLN A 292 0.62 -17.99 -14.21
N ARG A 293 1.52 -17.39 -14.99
CA ARG A 293 2.93 -17.78 -14.94
C ARG A 293 3.56 -17.49 -13.58
N LEU A 294 3.27 -16.31 -13.01
CA LEU A 294 3.74 -15.97 -11.67
C LEU A 294 3.15 -16.91 -10.60
N TRP A 295 1.85 -17.22 -10.70
CA TRP A 295 1.15 -18.15 -9.81
C TRP A 295 1.80 -19.53 -9.78
N GLU A 296 2.09 -20.11 -10.95
CA GLU A 296 2.76 -21.40 -11.10
C GLU A 296 4.17 -21.39 -10.48
N LEU A 297 4.94 -20.32 -10.70
CA LEU A 297 6.29 -20.20 -10.15
C LEU A 297 6.30 -20.07 -8.63
N LEU A 298 5.37 -19.31 -8.07
CA LEU A 298 5.23 -19.14 -6.61
C LEU A 298 4.65 -20.38 -5.93
N GLN A 299 4.06 -21.33 -6.68
CA GLN A 299 3.41 -22.53 -6.16
C GLN A 299 2.36 -22.22 -5.07
N ILE A 300 1.61 -21.12 -5.27
CA ILE A 300 0.54 -20.72 -4.36
C ILE A 300 -0.75 -21.47 -4.73
N GLY A 301 -1.60 -21.76 -3.74
CA GLY A 301 -2.91 -22.37 -3.96
C GLY A 301 -2.93 -23.90 -4.01
N HIS A 302 -1.86 -24.59 -3.61
CA HIS A 302 -1.86 -26.05 -3.37
C HIS A 302 -2.57 -26.47 -2.08
N GLY A 303 -3.30 -25.56 -1.43
CA GLY A 303 -4.02 -25.76 -0.19
C GLY A 303 -4.24 -24.44 0.53
N PRO A 304 -4.82 -24.47 1.75
CA PRO A 304 -4.91 -23.29 2.59
C PRO A 304 -3.52 -22.70 2.86
N HIS A 305 -3.42 -21.38 2.86
CA HIS A 305 -2.18 -20.69 3.25
C HIS A 305 -1.83 -21.07 4.72
N PRO A 306 -0.56 -21.35 5.07
CA PRO A 306 -0.18 -21.86 6.39
C PRO A 306 -0.51 -20.91 7.55
N LEU A 307 -0.49 -19.60 7.29
CA LEU A 307 -0.90 -18.56 8.23
C LEU A 307 -2.36 -18.10 8.05
N ASP A 308 -3.16 -18.84 7.28
CA ASP A 308 -4.55 -18.51 6.99
C ASP A 308 -4.70 -17.07 6.45
N LEU A 309 -3.81 -16.67 5.53
CA LEU A 309 -3.86 -15.35 4.89
C LEU A 309 -4.91 -15.32 3.78
N HIS A 310 -5.31 -14.11 3.41
CA HIS A 310 -6.25 -13.88 2.31
C HIS A 310 -5.50 -13.54 1.03
N LEU A 311 -6.05 -13.97 -0.10
CA LEU A 311 -5.77 -13.32 -1.38
C LEU A 311 -6.36 -11.90 -1.32
N VAL A 312 -5.57 -10.89 -1.66
CA VAL A 312 -6.01 -9.49 -1.72
C VAL A 312 -6.02 -9.03 -3.18
N TRP A 313 -6.96 -8.17 -3.54
CA TRP A 313 -6.98 -7.47 -4.82
C TRP A 313 -7.46 -6.04 -4.66
N ASN A 314 -7.23 -5.22 -5.69
CA ASN A 314 -8.01 -4.00 -5.86
C ASN A 314 -8.51 -3.84 -7.28
N TYR A 315 -9.59 -3.06 -7.40
CA TYR A 315 -10.03 -2.45 -8.64
C TYR A 315 -9.71 -0.96 -8.62
N GLU A 316 -9.15 -0.48 -9.73
CA GLU A 316 -8.73 0.90 -9.94
C GLU A 316 -9.65 1.56 -10.97
N THR A 317 -10.33 2.64 -10.58
CA THR A 317 -11.13 3.50 -11.46
C THR A 317 -10.69 4.97 -11.32
N LYS A 318 -11.08 5.81 -12.28
CA LYS A 318 -10.89 7.27 -12.27
C LYS A 318 -11.88 7.93 -13.24
N ALA A 319 -12.00 9.24 -13.16
CA ALA A 319 -12.76 10.03 -14.11
C ALA A 319 -12.39 9.69 -15.57
N GLY A 320 -13.41 9.35 -16.38
CA GLY A 320 -13.28 9.08 -17.80
C GLY A 320 -12.53 7.79 -18.20
N ILE A 321 -12.23 6.87 -17.27
CA ILE A 321 -11.72 5.55 -17.64
C ILE A 321 -12.87 4.67 -18.14
N THR A 322 -12.62 3.84 -19.15
CA THR A 322 -13.66 3.01 -19.78
C THR A 322 -13.81 1.63 -19.16
N VAL A 323 -12.74 1.14 -18.52
CA VAL A 323 -12.67 -0.19 -17.92
C VAL A 323 -11.81 -0.07 -16.66
N PRO A 324 -12.24 -0.60 -15.51
CA PRO A 324 -11.42 -0.60 -14.30
C PRO A 324 -10.23 -1.54 -14.47
N ALA A 325 -9.09 -1.18 -13.88
CA ALA A 325 -7.92 -2.05 -13.86
C ALA A 325 -7.92 -2.92 -12.60
N THR A 326 -7.58 -4.20 -12.75
CA THR A 326 -7.46 -5.14 -11.63
C THR A 326 -6.01 -5.30 -11.20
N LYS A 327 -5.78 -5.46 -9.90
CA LYS A 327 -4.47 -5.83 -9.34
C LYS A 327 -4.63 -6.92 -8.29
N ILE A 328 -3.85 -7.98 -8.41
CA ILE A 328 -3.80 -9.10 -7.47
C ILE A 328 -2.55 -9.01 -6.58
N TYR A 329 -2.71 -9.38 -5.31
CA TYR A 329 -1.64 -9.51 -4.32
C TYR A 329 -1.59 -10.95 -3.85
N PHE A 330 -0.53 -11.67 -4.23
CA PHE A 330 -0.29 -13.02 -3.75
C PHE A 330 0.40 -12.99 -2.38
N PRO A 331 -0.21 -13.56 -1.32
CA PRO A 331 0.37 -13.52 0.02
C PRO A 331 1.48 -14.57 0.12
N VAL A 332 2.72 -14.10 0.18
CA VAL A 332 3.92 -14.94 0.33
C VAL A 332 4.45 -14.99 1.76
N TYR A 333 3.93 -14.14 2.65
CA TYR A 333 4.37 -14.05 4.04
C TYR A 333 4.10 -15.36 4.79
N GLY A 334 5.13 -15.95 5.39
CA GLY A 334 5.04 -17.25 6.07
C GLY A 334 5.26 -18.45 5.14
N LEU A 335 5.48 -18.22 3.85
CA LEU A 335 6.04 -19.22 2.93
C LEU A 335 7.58 -19.13 2.93
N ASN A 336 8.25 -20.05 2.23
CA ASN A 336 9.70 -20.08 2.16
C ASN A 336 10.24 -18.92 1.29
N ASP A 337 10.86 -17.92 1.93
CA ASP A 337 11.40 -16.75 1.23
C ASP A 337 12.44 -17.11 0.17
N HIS A 338 13.28 -18.13 0.40
CA HIS A 338 14.30 -18.53 -0.57
C HIS A 338 13.68 -19.10 -1.86
N GLU A 339 12.60 -19.87 -1.74
CA GLU A 339 11.83 -20.37 -2.88
C GLU A 339 11.09 -19.24 -3.60
N ASN A 340 10.43 -18.35 -2.85
CA ASN A 340 9.74 -17.18 -3.40
C ASN A 340 10.71 -16.25 -4.14
N VAL A 341 11.89 -15.99 -3.58
CA VAL A 341 12.89 -15.12 -4.20
C VAL A 341 13.40 -15.72 -5.51
N ARG A 342 13.62 -17.03 -5.56
CA ARG A 342 13.98 -17.73 -6.82
C ARG A 342 12.86 -17.66 -7.85
N ALA A 343 11.62 -17.88 -7.44
CA ALA A 343 10.45 -17.78 -8.31
C ALA A 343 10.31 -16.38 -8.92
N ILE A 344 10.44 -15.33 -8.11
CA ILE A 344 10.40 -13.93 -8.56
C ILE A 344 11.59 -13.61 -9.48
N ALA A 345 12.80 -14.04 -9.12
CA ALA A 345 13.99 -13.86 -9.96
C ALA A 345 13.82 -14.51 -11.33
N GLN A 346 13.26 -15.72 -11.38
CA GLN A 346 12.91 -16.41 -12.61
C GLN A 346 11.85 -15.66 -13.41
N TYR A 347 10.74 -15.29 -12.76
CA TYR A 347 9.65 -14.57 -13.40
C TYR A 347 10.13 -13.27 -14.05
N LEU A 348 10.96 -12.48 -13.34
CA LEU A 348 11.55 -11.26 -13.89
C LEU A 348 12.33 -11.52 -15.19
N LYS A 349 13.10 -12.62 -15.27
CA LYS A 349 13.79 -12.99 -16.52
C LYS A 349 12.81 -13.38 -17.63
N GLU A 350 11.80 -14.17 -17.30
CA GLU A 350 10.80 -14.63 -18.29
C GLU A 350 10.00 -13.48 -18.92
N ILE A 351 9.80 -12.39 -18.17
CA ILE A 351 9.14 -11.18 -18.67
C ILE A 351 10.12 -10.15 -19.28
N GLY A 352 11.37 -10.53 -19.56
CA GLY A 352 12.37 -9.67 -20.21
C GLY A 352 13.01 -8.61 -19.31
N LEU A 353 12.95 -8.80 -17.98
CA LEU A 353 13.66 -7.98 -16.99
C LEU A 353 14.92 -8.70 -16.49
N ASP A 354 15.71 -9.27 -17.41
CA ASP A 354 16.88 -10.11 -17.13
C ASP A 354 17.88 -9.49 -16.16
N ILE A 355 18.14 -8.18 -16.32
CA ILE A 355 19.04 -7.43 -15.46
C ILE A 355 18.61 -7.52 -13.99
N HIS A 356 17.31 -7.36 -13.73
CA HIS A 356 16.77 -7.44 -12.37
C HIS A 356 16.66 -8.88 -11.90
N GLY A 357 16.17 -9.80 -12.73
CA GLY A 357 16.04 -11.21 -12.36
C GLY A 357 17.38 -11.89 -12.05
N ASN A 358 18.46 -11.55 -12.78
CA ASN A 358 19.80 -12.07 -12.50
C ASN A 358 20.40 -11.55 -11.19
N ALA A 359 20.01 -10.35 -10.75
CA ALA A 359 20.53 -9.73 -9.53
C ALA A 359 19.64 -9.95 -8.30
N TYR A 360 18.37 -10.35 -8.49
CA TYR A 360 17.35 -10.32 -7.44
C TYR A 360 17.71 -11.17 -6.21
N GLU A 361 18.16 -12.42 -6.42
CA GLU A 361 18.56 -13.30 -5.31
C GLU A 361 19.68 -12.70 -4.46
N GLN A 362 20.72 -12.17 -5.11
CA GLN A 362 21.83 -11.56 -4.39
C GLN A 362 21.40 -10.28 -3.69
N ALA A 363 20.62 -9.43 -4.38
CA ALA A 363 20.12 -8.19 -3.82
C ALA A 363 19.31 -8.44 -2.54
N VAL A 364 18.44 -9.47 -2.49
CA VAL A 364 17.69 -9.81 -1.28
C VAL A 364 18.61 -10.34 -0.18
N ARG A 365 19.59 -11.19 -0.51
CA ARG A 365 20.56 -11.71 0.48
C ARG A 365 21.37 -10.60 1.14
N ASP A 366 21.74 -9.57 0.39
CA ASP A 366 22.50 -8.43 0.92
C ASP A 366 21.66 -7.51 1.84
N LEU A 367 20.33 -7.68 1.88
CA LEU A 367 19.42 -6.95 2.78
C LEU A 367 19.22 -7.64 4.14
N LEU A 368 19.47 -8.94 4.22
CA LEU A 368 19.41 -9.75 5.45
C LEU A 368 20.71 -9.59 6.25
#